data_AF-V4NMC8-F1
#
_entry.id   AF-V4NMC8-F1
#
_cell.length_a   1.000
_cell.length_b   1.000
_cell.length_c   1.000
_cell.angle_alpha   90.00
_cell.angle_beta   90.00
_cell.angle_gamma   90.00
#
_symmetry.space_group_name_H-M   'P 1'
#
loop_
_entity.id
_entity.type
_entity.pdbx_description
1 polymer ?
#
loop_
_entity_poly.entity_id
_entity_poly.type
_entity_poly.pdbx_seq_one_letter_code
_entity_poly.pdbx_strand_id
1 'polypeptide(L)' 'MVLGYFLAAFIIVTTSFAIFQLVGGIRRGRVIAPWTMFPSKHRTSQPFGFWVSMVYYTIWVAGSPWAAFACFQIIVRP' A
#
# COMPACT_ATOMS: atom_id res chain seq x y z
N MET A 1 -18.22 -7.89 14.65
CA MET A 1 -16.93 -8.17 15.31
C MET A 1 -15.93 -8.88 14.38
N VAL A 2 -16.20 -10.09 13.87
CA VAL A 2 -15.26 -10.85 12.99
C VAL A 2 -14.82 -10.07 11.74
N LEU A 3 -15.76 -9.41 11.04
CA LEU A 3 -15.47 -8.62 9.85
C LEU A 3 -14.51 -7.44 10.12
N GLY A 4 -14.63 -6.79 11.28
CA GLY A 4 -13.78 -5.66 11.65
C GLY A 4 -12.33 -6.07 11.91
N TYR A 5 -12.13 -7.20 12.61
CA TYR A 5 -10.79 -7.75 12.83
C TYR A 5 -10.14 -8.23 11.52
N PHE A 6 -10.91 -8.85 10.63
CA PHE A 6 -10.43 -9.23 9.30
C PHE A 6 -9.98 -8.01 8.48
N LEU A 7 -10.78 -6.95 8.47
CA LEU A 7 -10.47 -5.72 7.75
C LEU A 7 -9.23 -5.02 8.32
N ALA A 8 -9.11 -4.96 9.65
CA ALA A 8 -7.92 -4.42 10.32
C ALA A 8 -6.66 -5.22 9.96
N ALA A 9 -6.73 -6.55 9.98
CA ALA A 9 -5.63 -7.42 9.57
C ALA A 9 -5.25 -7.21 8.09
N PHE A 10 -6.24 -7.10 7.19
CA PHE A 10 -6.02 -6.81 5.77
C PHE A 10 -5.31 -5.47 5.56
N ILE A 11 -5.73 -4.42 6.27
CA ILE A 11 -5.09 -3.10 6.23
C ILE A 11 -3.63 -3.23 6.70
N ILE A 12 -3.35 -3.90 7.82
CA ILE A 12 -1.98 -4.07 8.33
C ILE A 12 -1.08 -4.77 7.30
N VAL A 13 -1.56 -5.86 6.70
CA VAL A 13 -0.79 -6.64 5.72
C VAL A 13 -0.50 -5.82 4.46
N THR A 14 -1.51 -5.15 3.91
CA THR A 14 -1.36 -4.34 2.69
C THR A 14 -0.50 -3.11 2.91
N THR A 15 -0.61 -2.46 4.07
CA THR A 15 0.27 -1.33 4.46
C THR A 15 1.71 -1.78 4.65
N SER A 16 1.94 -2.91 5.31
CA SER A 16 3.29 -3.47 5.45
C SER A 16 3.91 -3.77 4.10
N PHE A 17 3.15 -4.39 3.19
CA PHE A 17 3.58 -4.61 1.81
C PHE A 17 3.93 -3.29 1.10
N ALA A 18 3.07 -2.27 1.20
CA ALA A 18 3.33 -0.97 0.61
C ALA A 18 4.63 -0.33 1.13
N ILE A 19 4.93 -0.42 2.43
CA ILE A 19 6.18 0.05 3.01
C ILE A 19 7.39 -0.69 2.43
N PHE A 20 7.33 -2.02 2.34
CA PHE A 20 8.41 -2.81 1.74
C PHE A 20 8.68 -2.41 0.29
N GLN A 21 7.64 -2.05 -0.46
CA GLN A 21 7.74 -1.61 -1.84
C GLN A 21 8.34 -0.21 -1.97
N LEU A 22 7.98 0.73 -1.08
CA LEU A 22 8.61 2.05 -1.01
C LEU A 22 10.10 1.93 -0.67
N VAL A 23 10.44 1.19 0.39
CA VAL A 23 11.83 0.97 0.80
C VAL A 23 12.62 0.25 -0.29
N GLY A 24 12.03 -0.80 -0.88
CA GLY A 24 12.61 -1.55 -1.99
C GLY A 24 12.87 -0.68 -3.21
N GLY A 25 11.93 0.20 -3.57
CA GLY A 25 12.10 1.09 -4.70
C GLY A 25 13.09 2.22 -4.45
N ILE A 26 13.22 2.73 -3.22
CA ILE A 26 14.26 3.69 -2.85
C ILE A 26 15.65 3.03 -2.91
N ARG A 27 15.79 1.81 -2.35
CA ARG A 27 17.08 1.12 -2.26
C ARG A 27 17.53 0.45 -3.56
N ARG A 28 16.60 -0.13 -4.32
CA ARG A 28 16.90 -0.98 -5.50
C ARG A 28 16.43 -0.36 -6.82
N GLY A 29 15.79 0.81 -6.79
CA GLY A 29 15.26 1.47 -8.00
C GLY A 29 14.18 0.65 -8.72
N ARG A 30 13.50 -0.27 -8.02
CA ARG A 30 12.51 -1.19 -8.57
C ARG A 30 11.28 -1.29 -7.66
N VAL A 31 10.08 -1.19 -8.22
CA VAL A 31 8.79 -1.31 -7.51
C VAL A 31 7.90 -2.30 -8.26
N ILE A 32 7.24 -3.22 -7.56
CA ILE A 32 6.20 -4.09 -8.14
C ILE A 32 4.95 -3.23 -8.26
N ALA A 33 4.38 -3.15 -9.45
CA ALA A 33 3.16 -2.40 -9.66
C ALA A 33 1.95 -3.29 -9.36
N PRO A 34 0.94 -2.78 -8.63
CA PRO A 34 -0.18 -3.60 -8.18
C PRO A 34 -1.18 -3.99 -9.29
N TRP A 35 -1.07 -3.43 -10.51
CA TRP A 35 -2.10 -3.57 -11.55
C TRP A 35 -1.58 -3.77 -12.99
N THR A 36 -0.27 -3.90 -13.22
CA THR A 36 0.27 -3.95 -14.60
C THR A 36 0.83 -5.32 -14.98
N MET A 37 0.71 -5.67 -16.26
CA MET A 37 1.29 -6.89 -16.90
C MET A 37 2.79 -7.08 -16.67
N PHE A 38 3.52 -6.02 -16.31
CA PHE A 38 4.93 -6.09 -15.93
C PHE A 38 5.06 -6.22 -14.40
N PRO A 39 5.67 -7.30 -13.88
CA PRO A 39 5.79 -7.57 -12.44
C PRO A 39 6.56 -6.49 -11.68
N SER A 40 7.35 -5.66 -12.37
CA SER A 40 8.15 -4.65 -11.72
C SER A 40 8.55 -3.54 -12.65
N LYS A 41 8.46 -2.31 -12.16
CA LYS A 41 8.85 -1.10 -12.84
C LYS A 41 10.20 -0.67 -12.31
N HIS A 42 11.14 -0.41 -13.22
CA HIS A 42 12.45 0.12 -12.88
C HIS A 42 12.47 1.64 -13.10
N ARG A 43 13.19 2.33 -12.23
CA ARG A 43 13.34 3.80 -12.26
C ARG A 43 13.91 4.32 -13.57
N THR A 44 14.76 3.54 -14.24
CA THR A 44 15.45 3.92 -15.47
C THR A 44 14.70 3.54 -16.74
N SER A 45 14.07 2.37 -16.79
CA SER A 45 13.35 1.91 -17.99
C SER A 45 11.89 2.36 -18.05
N GLN A 46 11.25 2.60 -16.90
CA GLN A 46 9.85 3.01 -16.80
C GLN A 46 9.66 4.06 -15.70
N PRO A 47 10.28 5.26 -15.83
CA PRO A 47 10.31 6.27 -14.79
C PRO A 47 8.90 6.72 -14.37
N PHE A 48 8.02 7.02 -15.33
CA PHE A 48 6.66 7.45 -15.04
C PHE A 48 5.87 6.38 -14.28
N GLY A 49 5.93 5.13 -14.77
CA GLY A 49 5.25 4.03 -14.11
C GLY A 49 5.80 3.74 -12.71
N PHE A 50 7.11 3.83 -12.50
CA PHE A 50 7.77 3.67 -11.20
C PHE A 50 7.32 4.73 -10.20
N TRP A 51 7.35 6.01 -10.59
CA TRP A 51 6.98 7.11 -9.71
C TRP A 51 5.49 7.16 -9.40
N VAL A 52 4.62 6.83 -10.37
CA VAL A 52 3.18 6.70 -10.13
C VAL A 52 2.90 5.57 -9.12
N SER A 53 3.60 4.43 -9.25
CA SER A 53 3.47 3.34 -8.28
C SER A 53 4.03 3.71 -6.90
N MET A 54 5.10 4.51 -6.83
CA MET A 54 5.60 5.08 -5.57
C MET A 54 4.56 5.99 -4.91
N VAL A 55 3.96 6.93 -5.66
CA VAL A 55 2.93 7.83 -5.14
C VAL A 55 1.72 7.03 -4.63
N TYR A 56 1.29 6.02 -5.37
CA TYR A 56 0.22 5.12 -4.95
C TYR A 56 0.51 4.46 -3.59
N TYR A 57 1.71 3.88 -3.42
CA TYR A 57 2.09 3.27 -2.15
C TYR A 57 2.23 4.28 -1.01
N THR A 58 2.72 5.50 -1.27
CA THR A 58 2.79 6.57 -0.28
C THR A 58 1.40 6.98 0.21
N ILE A 59 0.46 7.17 -0.72
CA ILE A 59 -0.93 7.50 -0.39
C ILE A 59 -1.58 6.36 0.40
N TRP A 60 -1.32 5.10 0.03
CA TRP A 60 -1.82 3.94 0.76
C TRP A 60 -1.32 3.90 2.21
N VAL A 61 -0.01 4.09 2.42
CA VAL A 61 0.60 4.12 3.76
C VAL A 61 0.06 5.29 4.59
N ALA A 62 -0.16 6.46 3.99
CA ALA A 62 -0.70 7.62 4.68
C ALA A 62 -2.20 7.51 4.99
N GLY A 63 -3.00 6.93 4.08
CA GLY A 63 -4.46 6.81 4.21
C GLY A 63 -4.93 5.60 5.00
N SER A 64 -4.11 4.54 5.12
CA SER A 64 -4.47 3.31 5.82
C SER A 64 -4.73 3.48 7.33
N PRO A 65 -4.01 4.33 8.10
CA PRO A 65 -4.34 4.60 9.50
C PRO A 65 -5.70 5.25 9.65
N TRP A 66 -6.08 6.15 8.74
CA TRP A 66 -7.38 6.82 8.75
C TRP A 66 -8.51 5.83 8.45
N ALA A 67 -8.33 4.98 7.43
CA ALA A 67 -9.29 3.93 7.11
C ALA A 67 -9.47 2.92 8.26
N ALA A 68 -8.37 2.54 8.93
CA ALA A 68 -8.40 1.68 10.09
C ALA A 68 -9.18 2.34 11.24
N PHE A 69 -8.91 3.61 11.56
CA PHE A 69 -9.61 4.34 12.62
C PHE A 69 -11.12 4.47 12.33
N ALA A 70 -11.49 4.86 11.12
CA ALA A 70 -12.89 4.95 10.70
C ALA A 70 -13.63 3.60 10.83
N CYS A 71 -12.98 2.50 10.42
CA CYS A 71 -13.57 1.16 10.54
C CYS A 71 -13.70 0.72 12.01
N PHE A 72 -12.74 1.05 12.87
CA PHE A 72 -12.84 0.78 14.30
C PHE A 72 -14.00 1.54 14.95
N GLN A 73 -14.21 2.81 14.58
CA GLN A 73 -15.34 3.60 15.08
C GLN A 73 -16.67 2.97 14.63
N ILE A 74 -16.84 2.65 13.35
CA ILE A 74 -18.10 2.13 12.80
C ILE A 74 -18.43 0.71 13.29
N ILE A 75 -17.42 -0.16 13.47
CA ILE A 75 -17.65 -1.60 13.73
C ILE A 75 -17.60 -1.95 15.23
N VAL A 76 -16.82 -1.21 16.03
CA VAL A 76 -16.65 -1.49 17.47
C VAL A 76 -17.50 -0.56 18.33
N ARG A 77 -17.84 0.63 17.85
CA ARG A 77 -18.81 1.55 18.47
C ARG A 77 -20.00 1.81 17.52
N PRO A 78 -20.91 0.84 17.33
CA PRO A 78 -22.21 1.16 16.73
C PRO A 78 -23.00 2.14 17.61
#